data_AF-A0A967WZP9-F1
#
_entry.id   AF-A0A967WZP9-F1
#
_cell.length_a   1.000
_cell.length_b   1.000
_cell.length_c   1.000
_cell.angle_alpha   90.00
_cell.angle_beta   90.00
_cell.angle_gamma   90.00
#
_symmetry.space_group_name_H-M   'P 1'
#
loop_
_entity.id
_entity.type
_entity.pdbx_description
1 polymer ?
#
loop_
_entity_poly.entity_id
_entity_poly.type
_entity_poly.pdbx_seq_one_letter_code
_entity_poly.pdbx_strand_id
1 'polypeptide(L)'
;MLKLIWLIPLLPAAGVVLNGIFGRRLSLKAVGTIACGTVLVAFALSVGAVLELAELPEGLRQFETDVATWLPLGQLGMGSDLTIPWGFGLDPLSSVLLLV
;
A
#
# COMPACT_ATOMS: atom_id res chain seq x y z
N MET A 1 4.87 -10.77 -2.69
CA MET A 1 4.03 -9.81 -1.96
C MET A 1 4.60 -8.41 -1.97
N LEU A 2 5.93 -8.21 -1.90
CA LEU A 2 6.55 -6.87 -2.01
C LEU A 2 6.13 -6.11 -3.28
N LYS A 3 6.09 -6.78 -4.44
CA LYS A 3 5.60 -6.17 -5.71
C LYS A 3 4.11 -5.80 -5.70
N LEU A 4 3.35 -6.30 -4.74
CA LEU A 4 1.92 -6.05 -4.57
C LEU A 4 1.64 -5.06 -3.43
N ILE A 5 2.66 -4.41 -2.86
CA ILE A 5 2.52 -3.52 -1.69
C ILE A 5 1.47 -2.40 -1.90
N TRP A 6 1.31 -1.93 -3.13
CA TRP A 6 0.31 -0.92 -3.49
C TRP A 6 -1.15 -1.40 -3.32
N LEU A 7 -1.40 -2.72 -3.33
CA LEU A 7 -2.73 -3.28 -3.09
C LEU A 7 -3.14 -3.18 -1.62
N ILE A 8 -2.19 -3.12 -0.69
CA ILE A 8 -2.47 -3.10 0.75
C ILE A 8 -3.35 -1.90 1.14
N PRO A 9 -3.02 -0.64 0.79
CA PRO A 9 -3.93 0.48 1.04
C PRO A 9 -5.12 0.54 0.06
N LEU A 10 -4.96 0.01 -1.15
CA LEU A 10 -6.01 0.06 -2.17
C LEU A 10 -7.21 -0.82 -1.83
N LEU A 11 -6.99 -1.99 -1.23
CA LEU A 11 -8.07 -2.92 -0.89
C LEU A 11 -9.05 -2.33 0.13
N PRO A 12 -8.62 -1.79 1.30
CA PRO A 12 -9.52 -1.08 2.21
C PRO A 12 -10.19 0.12 1.55
N ALA A 13 -9.46 0.90 0.74
CA ALA A 13 -10.04 2.03 0.02
C ALA A 13 -11.14 1.59 -0.95
N ALA A 14 -10.94 0.49 -1.68
CA ALA A 14 -11.95 -0.12 -2.53
C ALA A 14 -13.18 -0.59 -1.71
N GLY A 15 -12.95 -1.19 -0.54
CA GLY A 15 -14.02 -1.55 0.40
C GLY A 15 -14.85 -0.35 0.84
N VAL A 16 -14.20 0.77 1.16
CA VAL A 16 -14.85 2.05 1.49
C VAL A 16 -15.66 2.58 0.31
N VAL A 17 -15.10 2.58 -0.91
CA VAL A 17 -15.80 3.06 -2.11
C VAL A 17 -17.02 2.19 -2.41
N LEU A 18 -16.88 0.86 -2.36
CA LEU A 18 -17.97 -0.09 -2.61
C LEU A 18 -19.11 0.09 -1.60
N ASN A 19 -18.78 0.12 -0.31
CA ASN A 19 -19.78 0.30 0.74
C ASN A 19 -20.36 1.73 0.74
N GLY A 20 -19.57 2.75 0.42
CA GLY A 20 -20.02 4.14 0.34
C GLY A 20 -21.02 4.38 -0.79
N ILE A 21 -20.77 3.79 -1.97
CA ILE A 21 -21.64 3.96 -3.14
C ILE A 21 -22.85 3.01 -3.09
N PHE A 22 -22.62 1.73 -2.79
CA PHE A 22 -23.65 0.68 -2.91
C PHE A 22 -24.25 0.23 -1.58
N GLY A 23 -23.66 0.59 -0.44
CA GLY A 23 -24.04 0.04 0.86
C GLY A 23 -25.52 0.18 1.22
N ARG A 24 -26.19 1.25 0.75
CA ARG A 24 -27.66 1.42 0.93
C ARG A 24 -28.51 0.39 0.20
N ARG A 25 -27.98 -0.24 -0.85
CA ARG A 25 -28.64 -1.27 -1.66
C ARG A 25 -28.24 -2.70 -1.24
N LEU A 26 -27.27 -2.83 -0.34
CA LEU A 26 -26.74 -4.11 0.12
C LEU A 26 -27.32 -4.48 1.48
N SER A 27 -27.32 -5.77 1.80
CA SER A 27 -27.68 -6.22 3.16
C SER A 27 -26.57 -5.85 4.16
N LEU A 28 -26.94 -5.70 5.44
CA LEU A 28 -25.96 -5.42 6.51
C LEU A 28 -24.83 -6.47 6.55
N LYS A 29 -25.17 -7.73 6.27
CA LYS A 29 -24.20 -8.84 6.22
C LYS A 29 -23.21 -8.66 5.08
N ALA A 30 -23.66 -8.23 3.91
CA ALA A 30 -22.80 -7.98 2.76
C ALA A 30 -21.86 -6.79 3.02
N VAL A 31 -22.38 -5.67 3.53
CA VAL A 31 -21.56 -4.49 3.88
C VAL A 31 -20.46 -4.84 4.87
N GLY A 32 -20.80 -5.57 5.95
CA GLY A 32 -19.83 -6.02 6.95
C GLY A 32 -18.80 -6.99 6.36
N THR A 33 -19.23 -7.92 5.50
CA THR A 33 -18.32 -8.87 4.85
C THR A 33 -17.33 -8.16 3.92
N ILE A 34 -17.78 -7.16 3.15
CA ILE A 34 -16.90 -6.36 2.29
C ILE A 34 -15.89 -5.59 3.15
N ALA A 35 -16.36 -4.89 4.17
CA ALA A 35 -15.49 -4.06 5.03
C ALA A 35 -14.39 -4.89 5.71
N CYS A 36 -14.76 -5.98 6.38
CA CYS A 36 -13.80 -6.83 7.06
C CYS A 36 -12.95 -7.64 6.08
N GLY A 37 -13.55 -8.11 4.98
CA GLY A 37 -12.88 -8.93 3.97
C GLY A 37 -11.75 -8.17 3.27
N THR A 38 -11.96 -6.90 2.89
CA THR A 38 -10.91 -6.10 2.26
C THR A 38 -9.72 -5.86 3.20
N VAL A 39 -9.99 -5.64 4.49
CA VAL A 39 -8.93 -5.46 5.51
C VAL A 39 -8.20 -6.77 5.77
N LEU A 40 -8.91 -7.90 5.84
CA LEU A 40 -8.30 -9.22 6.04
C LEU A 40 -7.37 -9.61 4.88
N VAL A 41 -7.77 -9.37 3.64
CA VAL A 41 -6.92 -9.63 2.47
C VAL A 41 -5.71 -8.69 2.47
N ALA A 42 -5.89 -7.41 2.82
CA ALA A 42 -4.79 -6.47 2.96
C ALA A 42 -3.79 -6.92 4.03
N PHE A 43 -4.27 -7.39 5.18
CA PHE A 43 -3.43 -7.95 6.25
C PHE A 43 -2.65 -9.19 5.80
N ALA A 44 -3.28 -10.11 5.06
CA ALA A 44 -2.59 -11.28 4.51
C ALA A 44 -1.46 -10.87 3.55
N LEU A 45 -1.68 -9.85 2.72
CA LEU A 45 -0.64 -9.27 1.86
C LEU A 45 0.48 -8.61 2.68
N SER A 46 0.14 -7.89 3.75
CA SER A 46 1.11 -7.30 4.69
C SER A 46 2.01 -8.36 5.31
N VAL A 47 1.44 -9.44 5.85
CA VAL A 47 2.20 -10.56 6.42
C VAL A 47 3.15 -11.15 5.38
N GLY A 48 2.65 -11.45 4.17
CA GLY A 48 3.51 -11.98 3.12
C GLY A 48 4.62 -11.02 2.67
N ALA A 49 4.36 -9.71 2.66
CA ALA A 49 5.37 -8.69 2.32
C ALA A 49 6.47 -8.61 3.39
N VAL A 50 6.10 -8.68 4.67
CA VAL A 50 7.06 -8.68 5.78
C VAL A 50 7.88 -9.98 5.82
N LEU A 51 7.28 -11.13 5.52
CA LEU A 51 8.01 -12.39 5.40
C LEU A 51 9.05 -12.34 4.26
N GLU A 52 8.68 -11.85 3.09
CA GLU A 52 9.62 -11.65 1.97
C GLU A 52 10.74 -10.65 2.32
N LEU A 53 10.43 -9.58 3.07
CA LEU A 53 11.45 -8.64 3.55
C LEU A 53 12.41 -9.32 4.53
N ALA A 54 11.91 -10.21 5.39
CA ALA A 54 12.71 -10.92 6.40
C ALA A 54 13.70 -11.91 5.77
N GLU A 55 13.38 -12.46 4.59
CA GLU A 55 14.26 -13.32 3.80
C GLU A 55 15.48 -12.58 3.21
N LEU A 56 15.42 -11.24 3.14
CA LEU A 56 16.57 -10.44 2.69
C LEU A 56 17.70 -10.44 3.74
N PRO A 57 18.96 -10.32 3.30
CA PRO A 57 20.11 -10.15 4.19
C PRO A 57 19.91 -8.96 5.13
N GLU A 58 20.41 -9.06 6.37
CA GLU A 58 20.11 -8.12 7.46
C GLU A 58 20.36 -6.64 7.10
N GLY A 59 21.41 -6.36 6.33
CA GLY A 59 21.74 -5.00 5.86
C GLY A 59 20.97 -4.51 4.64
N LEU A 60 20.12 -5.35 4.04
CA LEU A 60 19.37 -5.09 2.81
C LEU A 60 17.86 -5.25 2.99
N ARG A 61 17.35 -5.28 4.23
CA ARG A 61 15.92 -5.39 4.55
C ARG A 61 15.17 -4.07 4.32
N GLN A 62 15.32 -3.54 3.12
CA GLN A 62 14.66 -2.32 2.66
C GLN A 62 14.15 -2.58 1.25
N PHE A 63 12.87 -2.32 1.04
CA PHE A 63 12.23 -2.42 -0.26
C PHE A 63 11.59 -1.08 -0.60
N GLU A 64 11.94 -0.53 -1.76
CA GLU A 64 11.35 0.70 -2.29
C GLU A 64 10.86 0.44 -3.70
N THR A 65 9.67 0.96 -4.02
CA THR A 65 9.14 0.92 -5.37
C THR A 65 8.39 2.20 -5.69
N ASP A 66 8.75 2.83 -6.81
CA ASP A 66 8.01 3.95 -7.36
C ASP A 66 6.82 3.45 -8.17
N VAL A 67 5.69 4.15 -8.08
CA VAL A 67 4.43 3.83 -8.76
C VAL A 67 4.14 4.84 -9.86
N ALA A 68 4.36 6.13 -9.58
CA ALA A 68 4.20 7.20 -10.55
C ALA A 68 5.00 8.43 -10.13
N THR A 69 5.20 9.39 -11.03
CA THR A 69 5.68 10.73 -10.66
C THR A 69 4.53 11.52 -10.04
N TRP A 70 4.70 11.96 -8.79
CA TRP A 70 3.70 12.79 -8.11
C TRP A 70 3.75 14.23 -8.61
N LEU A 71 4.95 14.83 -8.58
CA LEU A 71 5.17 16.23 -8.90
C LEU A 71 6.37 16.37 -9.85
N PRO A 72 6.13 16.64 -11.15
CA PRO A 72 7.18 16.99 -12.10
C PRO A 72 7.46 18.49 -12.02
N LEU A 73 8.42 18.90 -11.19
CA LEU A 73 8.69 20.31 -10.90
C LEU A 73 9.59 20.99 -11.94
N GLY A 74 10.22 20.21 -12.84
CA GLY A 74 10.99 20.73 -13.95
C GLY A 74 12.41 21.18 -13.54
N GLN A 75 13.08 21.85 -14.47
CA GLN A 75 14.47 22.28 -14.30
C GLN A 75 14.61 23.39 -13.24
N LEU A 76 15.44 23.13 -12.24
CA LEU A 76 15.88 24.13 -11.28
C LEU A 76 17.03 24.97 -11.87
N GLY A 77 17.28 26.15 -11.29
CA GLY A 77 18.26 27.15 -11.76
C GLY A 77 19.72 26.70 -11.87
N MET A 78 20.03 25.44 -11.55
CA MET A 78 21.35 24.81 -11.75
C MET A 78 21.34 23.66 -12.78
N GLY A 79 20.27 23.51 -13.56
CA GLY A 79 20.16 22.52 -14.64
C GLY A 79 19.75 21.11 -14.23
N SER A 80 19.50 20.87 -12.94
CA SER A 80 18.92 19.61 -12.46
C SER A 80 17.39 19.63 -12.59
N ASP A 81 16.83 18.60 -13.24
CA ASP A 81 15.39 18.37 -13.28
C ASP A 81 14.92 17.79 -11.92
N LEU A 82 13.95 18.45 -11.28
CA LEU A 82 13.40 17.99 -10.00
C LEU A 82 12.06 17.29 -10.24
N THR A 83 12.01 16.00 -9.91
CA THR A 83 10.79 15.20 -9.92
C THR A 83 10.60 14.51 -8.58
N ILE A 84 9.39 14.61 -8.00
CA ILE A 84 9.04 13.90 -6.77
C ILE A 84 8.31 12.61 -7.13
N PRO A 85 8.90 11.43 -6.88
CA PRO A 85 8.21 10.16 -7.09
C PRO A 85 7.16 9.92 -6.00
N TRP A 86 6.08 9.25 -6.39
CA TRP A 86 5.16 8.59 -5.47
C TRP A 86 5.45 7.10 -5.49
N GLY A 87 5.74 6.54 -4.31
CA GLY A 87 6.12 5.15 -4.15
C GLY A 87 5.79 4.63 -2.76
N PHE A 88 6.17 3.37 -2.54
CA PHE A 88 6.04 2.69 -1.26
C PHE A 88 7.42 2.25 -0.78
N GLY A 89 7.69 2.49 0.50
CA GLY A 89 8.85 1.98 1.21
C GLY A 89 8.42 0.97 2.29
N LEU A 90 9.15 -0.13 2.41
CA LEU A 90 9.02 -1.10 3.48
C LEU A 90 10.38 -1.41 4.08
N ASP A 91 10.51 -1.10 5.37
CA ASP A 91 11.67 -1.36 6.20
C ASP A 91 11.21 -2.06 7.51
N PRO A 92 12.11 -2.42 8.44
CA PRO A 92 11.71 -3.10 9.67
C PRO A 92 10.77 -2.28 10.56
N LEU A 93 10.88 -0.95 10.55
CA LEU A 93 10.00 -0.07 11.34
C LEU A 93 8.60 -0.03 10.73
N SER A 94 8.53 0.20 9.42
CA SER A 94 7.30 0.20 8.62
C SER A 94 6.61 -1.17 8.67
N SER A 95 7.37 -2.27 8.74
CA SER A 95 6.84 -3.62 8.90
C SER A 95 6.05 -3.79 10.20
N VAL A 96 6.51 -3.20 11.31
CA VAL A 96 5.75 -3.21 12.57
C VAL A 96 4.45 -2.43 12.40
N LEU A 97 4.53 -1.24 11.81
CA LEU A 97 3.34 -0.39 11.58
C LEU A 97 2.34 -1.03 10.62
N LEU A 98 2.80 -1.80 9.64
CA LEU A 98 1.97 -2.45 8.63
C LEU A 98 1.19 -3.66 9.19
N LEU A 99 1.64 -4.24 10.30
CA LEU A 99 1.04 -5.42 10.93
C LEU A 99 0.17 -5.08 12.16
N VAL A 100 0.10 -3.81 12.55
CA VAL A 100 -0.73 -3.28 13.65
C VAL A 100 -2.02 -2.70 13.10
#